data_AF-M7T6S7-F1
#
_entry.id   AF-M7T6S7-F1
#
_cell.length_a   1.000
_cell.length_b   1.000
_cell.length_c   1.000
_cell.angle_alpha   90.00
_cell.angle_beta   90.00
_cell.angle_gamma   90.00
#
_symmetry.space_group_name_H-M   'P 1'
#
loop_
_entity.id
_entity.type
_entity.pdbx_description
1 polymer ?
#
loop_
_entity_poly.entity_id
_entity_poly.type
_entity_poly.pdbx_seq_one_letter_code
_entity_poly.pdbx_strand_id
1 'polypeptide(L)'
;MRFTLATAIAIFGATAFAQLAREKIDIADLSVWKSDADGSLQSVSFKLTGADGAVDCAAENPGSLPTDTFPCGESGYKFVLDKGEQTEFALFLDHTTDQFSVTGRSDVFAYCHAGGNGRTVCTQQDTVSFDITSAA
;
A
#
# COMPACT_ATOMS: atom_id res chain seq x y z
N MET A 1 -4.92 48.06 -54.86
CA MET A 1 -5.36 47.13 -53.81
C MET A 1 -4.48 45.90 -53.90
N ARG A 2 -3.70 45.60 -52.85
CA ARG A 2 -2.86 44.39 -52.74
C ARG A 2 -3.02 43.89 -51.32
N PHE A 3 -3.69 42.76 -51.16
CA PHE A 3 -3.84 42.04 -49.89
C PHE A 3 -3.03 40.76 -50.02
N THR A 4 -2.00 40.60 -49.19
CA THR A 4 -1.23 39.36 -49.12
C THR A 4 -1.33 38.84 -47.69
N LEU A 5 -1.93 37.65 -47.57
CA LEU A 5 -2.32 36.97 -46.34
C LEU A 5 -1.09 36.36 -45.65
N ALA A 6 -0.90 36.66 -44.37
CA ALA A 6 0.06 35.95 -43.52
C ALA A 6 -0.67 34.78 -42.84
N THR A 7 -0.41 33.56 -43.30
CA THR A 7 -0.94 32.34 -42.69
C THR A 7 -0.07 32.00 -41.47
N ALA A 8 -0.55 32.28 -40.27
CA ALA A 8 0.10 31.86 -39.04
C ALA A 8 -0.32 30.41 -38.70
N ILE A 9 0.61 29.46 -38.79
CA ILE A 9 0.40 28.10 -38.32
C ILE A 9 0.73 28.09 -36.82
N ALA A 10 -0.30 28.12 -35.98
CA ALA A 10 -0.14 27.86 -34.55
C ALA A 10 -0.06 26.35 -34.34
N ILE A 11 1.15 25.82 -34.18
CA ILE A 11 1.38 24.46 -33.71
C ILE A 11 1.08 24.46 -32.22
N PHE A 12 -0.18 24.15 -31.85
CA PHE A 12 -0.52 23.81 -30.49
C PHE A 12 0.12 22.47 -30.16
N GLY A 13 1.30 22.51 -29.56
CA GLY A 13 1.91 21.33 -28.94
C GLY A 13 1.01 20.88 -27.78
N ALA A 14 0.22 19.83 -28.01
CA ALA A 14 -0.46 19.13 -26.93
C ALA A 14 0.60 18.38 -26.12
N THR A 15 1.10 18.99 -25.05
CA THR A 15 1.78 18.24 -24.00
C THR A 15 0.71 17.39 -23.32
N ALA A 16 0.60 16.12 -23.72
CA ALA A 16 -0.15 15.14 -22.96
C ALA A 16 0.58 14.96 -21.62
N PHE A 17 0.11 15.66 -20.59
CA PHE A 17 0.49 15.33 -19.22
C PHE A 17 -0.06 13.93 -18.96
N ALA A 18 0.83 12.93 -18.82
CA ALA A 18 0.43 11.63 -18.33
C ALA A 18 -0.23 11.85 -16.96
N GLN A 19 -1.52 11.57 -16.86
CA GLN A 19 -2.22 11.66 -15.60
C GLN A 19 -1.74 10.49 -14.74
N LEU A 20 -0.95 10.79 -13.70
CA LEU A 20 -0.49 9.78 -12.75
C LEU A 20 -1.70 9.11 -12.11
N ALA A 21 -1.74 7.79 -12.14
CA ALA A 21 -2.75 7.04 -11.39
C ALA A 21 -2.49 7.24 -9.90
N ARG A 22 -3.56 7.49 -9.15
CA ARG A 22 -3.53 7.68 -7.71
C ARG A 22 -4.74 7.01 -7.11
N GLU A 23 -4.53 6.33 -6.00
CA GLU A 23 -5.57 5.66 -5.26
C GLU A 23 -5.40 5.91 -3.77
N LYS A 24 -6.50 6.25 -3.09
CA LYS A 24 -6.52 6.40 -1.65
C LYS A 24 -6.79 5.04 -1.01
N ILE A 25 -5.94 4.65 -0.06
CA ILE A 25 -6.05 3.43 0.72
C ILE A 25 -6.32 3.77 2.18
N ASP A 26 -7.24 3.02 2.80
CA ASP A 26 -7.43 2.98 4.24
C ASP A 26 -7.04 1.59 4.78
N ILE A 27 -6.16 1.56 5.78
CA ILE A 27 -5.76 0.34 6.50
C ILE A 27 -6.35 0.38 7.91
N ALA A 28 -7.09 -0.67 8.26
CA ALA A 28 -7.69 -0.86 9.57
C ALA A 28 -7.40 -2.26 10.12
N ASP A 29 -7.57 -2.40 11.44
CA ASP A 29 -7.50 -3.68 12.15
C ASP A 29 -6.21 -4.49 11.92
N LEU A 30 -5.07 -3.82 11.67
CA LEU A 30 -3.79 -4.54 11.57
C LEU A 30 -3.49 -5.28 12.87
N SER A 31 -3.25 -6.59 12.76
CA SER A 31 -2.85 -7.48 13.84
C SER A 31 -1.63 -8.29 13.38
N VAL A 32 -0.52 -8.16 14.11
CA VAL A 32 0.74 -8.89 13.87
C VAL A 32 1.06 -9.73 15.09
N TRP A 33 1.31 -11.02 14.86
CA TRP A 33 1.62 -11.98 15.91
C TRP A 33 3.10 -12.36 15.82
N LYS A 34 3.81 -12.30 16.95
CA LYS A 34 5.25 -12.52 17.04
C LYS A 34 5.57 -13.58 18.08
N SER A 35 6.48 -14.48 17.76
CA SER A 35 7.07 -15.39 18.74
C SER A 35 7.95 -14.61 19.70
N ASP A 36 7.77 -14.80 21.01
CA ASP A 36 8.63 -14.18 22.03
C ASP A 36 10.02 -14.85 22.07
N ALA A 37 10.14 -16.07 21.54
CA ALA A 37 11.39 -16.83 21.59
C ALA A 37 12.46 -16.29 20.64
N ASP A 38 12.06 -15.83 19.46
CA ASP A 38 12.98 -15.42 18.39
C ASP A 38 12.53 -14.16 17.63
N GLY A 39 11.37 -13.60 17.96
CA GLY A 39 10.81 -12.43 17.28
C GLY A 39 10.23 -12.72 15.89
N SER A 40 10.17 -13.99 15.48
CA SER A 40 9.62 -14.38 14.18
C SER A 40 8.14 -14.03 14.07
N LEU A 41 7.72 -13.61 12.88
CA LEU A 41 6.32 -13.33 12.59
C LEU A 41 5.57 -14.64 12.42
N GLN A 42 4.54 -14.84 13.24
CA GLN A 42 3.66 -16.00 13.22
C GLN A 42 2.47 -15.75 12.30
N SER A 43 1.92 -14.54 12.30
CA SER A 43 0.88 -14.11 11.35
C SER A 43 0.80 -12.60 11.24
N VAL A 44 0.21 -12.13 10.14
CA VAL A 44 -0.20 -10.75 9.91
C VAL A 44 -1.57 -10.76 9.27
N SER A 45 -2.44 -9.85 9.71
CA SER A 45 -3.76 -9.63 9.09
C SER A 45 -4.17 -8.18 9.21
N PHE A 46 -4.93 -7.66 8.25
CA PHE A 46 -5.53 -6.32 8.28
C PHE A 46 -6.66 -6.21 7.26
N LYS A 47 -7.46 -5.15 7.38
CA LYS A 47 -8.46 -4.74 6.40
C LYS A 47 -7.89 -3.61 5.54
N LEU A 48 -8.03 -3.75 4.23
CA LEU A 48 -7.71 -2.72 3.25
C LEU A 48 -9.00 -2.24 2.61
N THR A 49 -9.20 -0.92 2.52
CA THR A 49 -10.25 -0.33 1.68
C THR A 49 -9.59 0.53 0.61
N GLY A 50 -9.89 0.23 -0.65
CA GLY A 50 -9.38 0.96 -1.82
C GLY A 50 -10.38 0.95 -2.97
N ALA A 51 -9.87 1.06 -4.20
CA ALA A 51 -10.65 1.03 -5.43
C ALA A 51 -11.47 -0.26 -5.63
N ASP A 52 -10.96 -1.43 -5.23
CA ASP A 52 -11.71 -2.70 -5.33
C ASP A 52 -12.70 -2.90 -4.16
N GLY A 53 -12.86 -1.89 -3.29
CA GLY A 53 -13.66 -1.97 -2.07
C GLY A 53 -12.87 -2.46 -0.87
N ALA A 54 -13.59 -3.02 0.11
CA ALA A 54 -12.98 -3.54 1.34
C ALA A 54 -12.56 -5.00 1.16
N VAL A 55 -11.29 -5.31 1.43
CA VAL A 55 -10.68 -6.63 1.31
C VAL A 55 -9.90 -6.98 2.58
N ASP A 56 -9.88 -8.27 2.92
CA ASP A 56 -9.07 -8.80 4.01
C ASP A 56 -7.71 -9.26 3.46
N CYS A 57 -6.63 -8.79 4.07
CA CYS A 57 -5.25 -9.17 3.75
C CYS A 57 -4.69 -9.99 4.91
N ALA A 58 -4.10 -11.15 4.64
CA ALA A 58 -3.50 -11.97 5.68
C ALA A 58 -2.37 -12.86 5.15
N ALA A 59 -1.41 -13.17 6.01
CA ALA A 59 -0.36 -14.17 5.78
C ALA A 59 -0.01 -14.90 7.07
N GLU A 60 0.18 -16.22 6.96
CA GLU A 60 0.61 -17.10 8.03
C GLU A 60 2.09 -17.45 7.87
N ASN A 61 2.83 -17.43 8.98
CA ASN A 61 4.27 -17.61 9.03
C ASN A 61 5.04 -16.80 7.97
N PRO A 62 4.84 -15.47 7.88
CA PRO A 62 5.46 -14.66 6.82
C PRO A 62 6.98 -14.47 7.00
N GLY A 63 7.59 -15.11 7.99
CA GLY A 63 9.03 -15.09 8.24
C GLY A 63 9.45 -13.96 9.18
N SER A 64 10.37 -13.13 8.71
CA SER A 64 10.87 -11.94 9.42
C SER A 64 10.62 -10.69 8.58
N LEU A 65 10.74 -9.51 9.17
CA LEU A 65 10.72 -8.26 8.41
C LEU A 65 12.05 -8.03 7.65
N PRO A 66 12.02 -7.53 6.40
CA PRO A 66 10.84 -7.40 5.54
C PRO A 66 10.33 -8.78 5.09
N THR A 67 9.02 -8.92 4.98
CA THR A 67 8.42 -10.17 4.52
C THR A 67 8.50 -10.34 2.99
N ASP A 68 8.15 -11.52 2.51
CA ASP A 68 7.79 -11.70 1.10
C ASP A 68 6.52 -10.91 0.75
N THR A 69 6.20 -10.85 -0.54
CA THR A 69 4.96 -10.25 -1.05
C THR A 69 3.81 -11.26 -0.97
N PHE A 70 2.71 -10.86 -0.33
CA PHE A 70 1.51 -11.68 -0.18
C PHE A 70 0.30 -11.04 -0.87
N PRO A 71 -0.56 -11.85 -1.53
CA PRO A 71 -1.82 -11.35 -2.10
C PRO A 71 -2.86 -11.07 -1.01
N CYS A 72 -3.73 -10.09 -1.26
CA CYS A 72 -4.91 -9.84 -0.43
C CYS A 72 -6.14 -10.56 -1.03
N GLY A 73 -6.36 -11.81 -0.64
CA GLY A 73 -7.45 -12.63 -1.17
C GLY A 73 -7.36 -12.79 -2.69
N GLU A 74 -8.48 -12.56 -3.38
CA GLU A 74 -8.56 -12.62 -4.86
C GLU A 74 -8.47 -11.23 -5.53
N SER A 75 -8.19 -10.17 -4.75
CA SER A 75 -8.09 -8.80 -5.26
C SER A 75 -6.81 -8.55 -6.05
N GLY A 76 -6.71 -7.38 -6.71
CA GLY A 76 -5.48 -6.92 -7.35
C GLY A 76 -4.38 -6.48 -6.37
N TYR A 77 -4.68 -6.41 -5.06
CA TYR A 77 -3.74 -5.92 -4.06
C TYR A 77 -2.76 -7.00 -3.60
N LYS A 78 -1.54 -6.54 -3.35
CA LYS A 78 -0.49 -7.28 -2.66
C LYS A 78 0.15 -6.41 -1.60
N PHE A 79 0.68 -7.04 -0.56
CA PHE A 79 1.34 -6.33 0.52
C PHE A 79 2.67 -6.98 0.90
N VAL A 80 3.55 -6.16 1.47
CA VAL A 80 4.75 -6.56 2.21
C VAL A 80 4.67 -5.88 3.58
N LEU A 81 4.87 -6.65 4.65
CA LEU A 81 5.07 -6.08 5.98
C LEU A 81 6.56 -5.83 6.18
N ASP A 82 6.91 -4.62 6.58
CA ASP A 82 8.28 -4.19 6.78
C ASP A 82 8.40 -3.40 8.09
N LYS A 83 9.63 -3.04 8.47
CA LYS A 83 9.89 -2.16 9.60
C LYS A 83 9.50 -0.72 9.26
N GLY A 84 8.74 -0.06 10.14
CA GLY A 84 8.41 1.36 9.99
C GLY A 84 9.60 2.29 10.21
N GLU A 85 9.50 3.52 9.72
CA GLU A 85 10.50 4.56 9.98
C GLU A 85 10.33 5.15 11.38
N GLN A 86 9.08 5.33 11.80
CA GLN A 86 8.62 5.93 13.05
C GLN A 86 7.82 4.95 13.91
N THR A 87 7.29 3.90 13.31
CA THR A 87 6.53 2.83 13.97
C THR A 87 7.25 1.49 13.88
N GLU A 88 6.77 0.47 14.60
CA GLU A 88 7.35 -0.88 14.48
C GLU A 88 7.12 -1.49 13.09
N PHE A 89 5.97 -1.19 12.48
CA PHE A 89 5.55 -1.76 11.19
C PHE A 89 5.27 -0.69 10.16
N ALA A 90 5.62 -0.99 8.91
CA ALA A 90 5.11 -0.32 7.72
C ALA A 90 4.51 -1.35 6.77
N LEU A 91 3.51 -0.93 6.01
CA LEU A 91 2.97 -1.69 4.89
C LEU A 91 3.46 -1.05 3.60
N PHE A 92 4.05 -1.87 2.74
CA PHE A 92 4.19 -1.56 1.32
C PHE A 92 3.07 -2.26 0.57
N LEU A 93 2.33 -1.51 -0.25
CA LEU A 93 1.21 -2.01 -1.03
C LEU A 93 1.51 -1.84 -2.52
N ASP A 94 1.14 -2.87 -3.27
CA ASP A 94 1.06 -2.85 -4.73
C ASP A 94 -0.39 -3.14 -5.13
N HIS A 95 -0.93 -2.36 -6.05
CA HIS A 95 -2.18 -2.64 -6.72
C HIS A 95 -1.94 -2.63 -8.22
N THR A 96 -2.00 -3.80 -8.84
CA THR A 96 -1.81 -3.95 -10.28
C THR A 96 -3.10 -4.48 -10.92
N THR A 97 -3.63 -3.70 -11.86
CA THR A 97 -4.75 -4.05 -12.74
C THR A 97 -4.24 -4.24 -14.17
N ASP A 98 -5.15 -4.53 -15.09
CA ASP A 98 -4.87 -4.54 -16.54
C ASP A 98 -4.57 -3.14 -17.11
N GLN A 99 -4.99 -2.08 -16.41
CA GLN A 99 -4.89 -0.70 -16.88
C GLN A 99 -3.77 0.10 -16.23
N PHE A 100 -3.43 -0.20 -14.98
CA PHE A 100 -2.43 0.54 -14.23
C PHE A 100 -1.78 -0.31 -13.14
N SER A 101 -0.61 0.15 -12.68
CA SER A 101 0.04 -0.33 -11.47
C SER A 101 0.38 0.88 -10.60
N VAL A 102 -0.02 0.81 -9.33
CA VAL A 102 0.21 1.85 -8.33
C VAL A 102 0.82 1.21 -7.08
N THR A 103 1.75 1.92 -6.45
CA THR A 103 2.40 1.43 -5.23
C THR A 103 2.49 2.53 -4.19
N GLY A 104 2.63 2.16 -2.93
CA GLY A 104 2.95 3.11 -1.88
C GLY A 104 3.30 2.42 -0.57
N ARG A 105 3.79 3.22 0.36
CA ARG A 105 4.25 2.77 1.67
C ARG A 105 3.68 3.68 2.74
N SER A 106 3.28 3.10 3.87
CA SER A 106 2.96 3.88 5.05
C SER A 106 3.32 3.14 6.33
N ASP A 107 3.75 3.90 7.32
CA ASP A 107 3.93 3.45 8.69
C ASP A 107 2.56 3.19 9.33
N VAL A 108 2.42 2.05 10.02
CA VAL A 108 1.21 1.68 10.74
C VAL A 108 1.54 1.52 12.21
N PHE A 109 0.99 2.39 13.06
CA PHE A 109 1.20 2.29 14.49
C PHE A 109 0.38 1.13 15.06
N ALA A 110 1.08 0.23 15.75
CA ALA A 110 0.47 -0.87 16.49
C ALA A 110 0.99 -0.90 17.93
N TYR A 111 0.08 -1.12 18.88
CA TYR A 111 0.42 -1.33 20.27
C TYR A 111 0.61 -2.83 20.53
N CYS A 112 1.79 -3.19 21.03
CA CYS A 112 2.15 -4.58 21.32
C CYS A 112 1.93 -4.94 22.79
N HIS A 113 1.28 -6.08 23.02
CA HIS A 113 1.07 -6.64 24.35
C HIS A 113 1.24 -8.16 24.34
N ALA A 114 1.31 -8.76 25.54
CA ALA A 114 1.36 -10.21 25.66
C ALA A 114 0.09 -10.86 25.07
N GLY A 115 0.27 -11.84 24.19
CA GLY A 115 -0.79 -12.63 23.56
C GLY A 115 -0.98 -14.03 24.15
N GLY A 116 -0.22 -14.34 25.21
CA GLY A 116 -0.18 -15.67 25.85
C GLY A 116 0.67 -16.68 25.07
N ASN A 117 1.03 -17.79 25.73
CA ASN A 117 1.79 -18.91 25.13
C ASN A 117 3.11 -18.51 24.45
N GLY A 118 3.84 -17.54 25.02
CA GLY A 118 5.13 -17.08 24.46
C GLY A 118 4.97 -16.34 23.13
N ARG A 119 3.88 -15.58 22.98
CA ARG A 119 3.60 -14.74 21.83
C ARG A 119 3.31 -13.30 22.27
N THR A 120 3.79 -12.36 21.48
CA THR A 120 3.41 -10.96 21.49
C THR A 120 2.39 -10.71 20.37
N VAL A 121 1.36 -9.93 20.65
CA VAL A 121 0.35 -9.50 19.68
C VAL A 121 0.39 -7.99 19.59
N CYS A 122 0.54 -7.48 18.38
CA CYS A 122 0.57 -6.05 18.07
C CYS A 122 -0.67 -5.69 17.28
N THR A 123 -1.50 -4.77 17.80
CA THR A 123 -2.74 -4.34 17.15
C THR A 123 -2.73 -2.85 16.86
N GLN A 124 -3.15 -2.50 15.66
CA GLN A 124 -3.36 -1.11 15.24
C GLN A 124 -4.40 -0.44 16.14
N GLN A 125 -4.13 0.82 16.47
CA GLN A 125 -4.99 1.60 17.35
C GLN A 125 -5.96 2.49 16.57
N ASP A 126 -5.51 3.05 15.44
CA ASP A 126 -6.30 3.94 14.61
C ASP A 126 -6.10 3.62 13.13
N THR A 127 -7.16 3.72 12.33
CA THR A 127 -7.10 3.60 10.86
C THR A 127 -6.11 4.61 10.29
N VAL A 128 -5.27 4.15 9.35
CA VAL A 128 -4.35 5.01 8.61
C VAL A 128 -4.79 5.11 7.16
N SER A 129 -4.77 6.34 6.63
CA SER A 129 -5.07 6.63 5.23
C SER A 129 -3.81 7.12 4.51
N PHE A 130 -3.54 6.62 3.32
CA PHE A 130 -2.47 7.12 2.46
C PHE A 130 -2.75 6.89 0.97
N ASP A 131 -2.05 7.63 0.12
CA ASP A 131 -2.15 7.47 -1.33
C ASP A 131 -1.10 6.45 -1.82
N ILE A 132 -1.52 5.55 -2.70
CA ILE A 132 -0.62 4.80 -3.59
C ILE A 132 -0.67 5.43 -4.99
N THR A 133 0.46 5.48 -5.68
CA THR A 133 0.59 6.20 -6.95
C THR A 133 1.37 5.40 -7.98
N SER A 134 1.13 5.67 -9.26
CA SER A 134 1.95 5.13 -10.34
C SER A 134 3.34 5.76 -10.27
N ALA A 135 4.36 5.03 -10.71
CA ALA A 135 5.67 5.62 -10.96
C ALA A 135 5.52 6.82 -11.92
N ALA A 136 6.23 7.90 -11.62
CA ALA A 136 6.25 9.11 -12.43
C ALA A 136 7.13 8.96 -13.68
#